data_AF-A0A931QDM7-F1
#
_entry.id   AF-A0A931QDM7-F1
#
_cell.length_a   1.000
_cell.length_b   1.000
_cell.length_c   1.000
_cell.angle_alpha   90.00
_cell.angle_beta   90.00
_cell.angle_gamma   90.00
#
_symmetry.space_group_name_H-M   'P 1'
#
loop_
_entity.id
_entity.type
_entity.pdbx_description
1 polymer ?
#
loop_
_entity_poly.entity_id
_entity_poly.type
_entity_poly.pdbx_seq_one_letter_code
_entity_poly.pdbx_strand_id
1 'polypeptide(L)'
;EYLHYLKTATPIAEHVKVDLELWGCPVNKEQVLEVITALLNNRKPSLPAYSVCLECKRRGTICVLVDKGFQCLGPATQAGCGAICPVNGRGCYGCFGPVREANLDSLSPILQKLEPYPGATARLFRGISGYAPSFRKTADALLSAHKETK
;
A
#
# COMPACT_ATOMS: atom_id res chain seq x y z
N GLU A 1 -12.54 21.48 29.34
CA GLU A 1 -11.24 20.79 29.22
C GLU A 1 -10.97 20.55 27.74
N TYR A 2 -9.84 21.02 27.21
CA TYR A 2 -9.49 20.81 25.79
C TYR A 2 -8.49 19.66 25.67
N LEU A 3 -8.68 18.78 24.69
CA LEU A 3 -7.74 17.70 24.39
C LEU A 3 -6.44 18.26 23.78
N HIS A 4 -5.29 17.88 24.33
CA HIS A 4 -3.98 18.17 23.73
C HIS A 4 -3.75 17.28 22.51
N TYR A 5 -3.45 17.87 21.34
CA TYR A 5 -3.23 17.17 20.08
C TYR A 5 -1.78 17.30 19.58
N LEU A 6 -1.34 16.33 18.78
CA LEU A 6 -0.02 16.35 18.15
C LEU A 6 0.03 17.39 17.03
N LYS A 7 1.21 18.00 16.82
CA LYS A 7 1.44 18.95 15.72
C LYS A 7 1.30 18.30 14.33
N THR A 8 1.62 17.02 14.22
CA THR A 8 1.59 16.25 12.98
C THR A 8 0.98 14.88 13.21
N ALA A 9 0.18 14.42 12.25
CA ALA A 9 -0.36 13.06 12.25
C ALA A 9 0.77 12.07 11.92
N THR A 10 1.23 11.34 12.92
CA THR A 10 2.31 10.35 12.82
C THR A 10 1.77 8.96 13.18
N PRO A 11 2.36 7.88 12.63
CA PRO A 11 1.94 6.52 12.94
C PRO A 11 2.09 6.19 14.42
N ILE A 12 1.22 5.32 14.94
CA ILE A 12 1.26 4.87 16.34
C ILE A 12 2.61 4.22 16.68
N ALA A 13 3.21 3.49 15.74
CA ALA A 13 4.52 2.86 15.90
C ALA A 13 5.68 3.84 16.15
N GLU A 14 5.52 5.14 15.87
CA GLU A 14 6.53 6.15 16.22
C GLU A 14 6.46 6.57 17.71
N HIS A 15 5.34 6.28 18.40
CA HIS A 15 5.10 6.72 19.79
C HIS A 15 5.11 5.57 20.80
N VAL A 16 4.72 4.37 20.37
CA VAL A 16 4.66 3.19 21.22
C VAL A 16 5.15 1.97 20.47
N LYS A 17 5.65 0.97 21.22
CA LYS A 17 6.02 -0.32 20.64
C LYS A 17 4.75 -1.02 20.14
N VAL A 18 4.72 -1.34 18.85
CA VAL A 18 3.63 -2.08 18.20
C VAL A 18 4.13 -3.49 17.84
N ASP A 19 3.48 -4.52 18.36
CA ASP A 19 3.88 -5.92 18.10
C ASP A 19 3.37 -6.44 16.75
N LEU A 20 2.25 -5.90 16.27
CA LEU A 20 1.65 -6.27 14.98
C LEU A 20 0.84 -5.09 14.42
N GLU A 21 1.02 -4.82 13.12
CA GLU A 21 0.20 -3.87 12.37
C GLU A 21 -0.72 -4.63 11.41
N LEU A 22 -2.00 -4.26 11.41
CA LEU A 22 -2.97 -4.77 10.45
C LEU A 22 -3.31 -3.68 9.45
N TRP A 23 -2.87 -3.87 8.21
CA TRP A 23 -3.03 -2.89 7.15
C TRP A 23 -4.37 -3.06 6.42
N GLY A 24 -5.02 -1.91 6.15
CA GLY A 24 -6.26 -1.81 5.39
C GLY A 24 -6.98 -0.49 5.68
N CYS A 25 -7.73 0.02 4.70
CA CYS A 25 -8.56 1.21 4.85
C CYS A 25 -9.97 0.94 4.28
N PRO A 26 -10.84 0.24 5.03
CA PRO A 26 -10.58 -0.41 6.33
C PRO A 26 -9.88 -1.76 6.20
N VAL A 27 -9.44 -2.32 7.33
CA VAL A 27 -9.08 -3.74 7.43
C VAL A 27 -10.31 -4.61 7.13
N ASN A 28 -10.10 -5.82 6.62
CA ASN A 28 -11.20 -6.73 6.32
C ASN A 28 -11.53 -7.68 7.49
N LYS A 29 -12.69 -8.34 7.41
CA LYS A 29 -13.19 -9.24 8.45
C LYS A 29 -12.27 -10.45 8.64
N GLU A 30 -11.78 -11.01 7.54
CA GLU A 30 -10.99 -12.23 7.51
C GLU A 30 -9.63 -12.03 8.21
N GLN A 31 -8.96 -10.91 7.96
CA GLN A 31 -7.73 -10.49 8.61
C GLN A 31 -7.91 -10.37 10.13
N VAL A 32 -8.99 -9.70 10.55
CA VAL A 32 -9.27 -9.50 11.98
C VAL A 32 -9.55 -10.83 12.67
N LEU A 33 -10.40 -11.67 12.08
CA LEU A 33 -10.69 -13.01 12.63
C LEU A 33 -9.43 -13.87 12.71
N GLU A 34 -8.61 -13.89 11.66
CA GLU A 34 -7.35 -14.64 11.63
C GLU A 34 -6.41 -14.20 12.75
N VAL A 35 -6.23 -12.88 12.94
CA VAL A 35 -5.37 -12.35 14.00
C VAL A 35 -5.90 -12.70 15.39
N ILE A 36 -7.20 -12.48 15.64
CA ILE A 36 -7.81 -12.79 16.95
C ILE A 36 -7.68 -14.29 17.25
N THR A 37 -8.07 -15.16 16.32
CA THR A 37 -7.98 -16.61 16.50
C THR A 37 -6.52 -17.06 16.67
N ALA A 38 -5.58 -16.47 15.95
CA ALA A 38 -4.16 -16.78 16.11
C ALA A 38 -3.64 -16.44 17.51
N LEU A 39 -3.94 -15.24 17.99
CA LEU A 39 -3.50 -14.77 19.30
C LEU A 39 -4.10 -15.61 20.43
N LEU A 40 -5.39 -15.93 20.36
CA LEU A 40 -6.06 -16.80 21.35
C LEU A 40 -5.44 -18.21 21.42
N ASN A 41 -4.86 -18.69 20.33
CA ASN A 41 -4.21 -20.00 20.24
C ASN A 41 -2.69 -19.93 20.40
N ASN A 42 -2.12 -18.81 20.85
CA ASN A 42 -0.67 -18.59 20.98
C ASN A 42 0.14 -18.91 19.71
N ARG A 43 -0.46 -18.70 18.53
CA ARG A 43 0.21 -18.85 17.23
C ARG A 43 0.41 -17.51 16.55
N LYS A 44 1.36 -17.44 15.63
CA LYS A 44 1.53 -16.26 14.77
C LYS A 44 0.37 -16.17 13.76
N PRO A 45 -0.21 -14.98 13.52
CA PRO A 45 -1.21 -14.80 12.47
C PRO A 45 -0.62 -15.11 11.09
N SER A 46 -1.40 -15.79 10.26
CA SER A 46 -1.06 -16.11 8.88
C SER A 46 -1.73 -15.10 7.95
N LEU A 47 -1.05 -13.98 7.72
CA LEU A 47 -1.48 -12.97 6.76
C LEU A 47 -0.86 -13.23 5.37
N PRO A 48 -1.53 -12.88 4.27
CA PRO A 48 -0.97 -13.06 2.93
C PRO A 48 0.37 -12.35 2.77
N ALA A 49 1.43 -13.11 2.48
CA ALA A 49 2.78 -12.57 2.28
C ALA A 49 3.07 -12.16 0.82
N TYR A 50 2.10 -12.31 -0.08
CA TYR A 50 2.22 -12.04 -1.51
C TYR A 50 1.48 -10.75 -1.91
N SER A 51 1.72 -10.27 -3.13
CA SER A 51 1.11 -9.04 -3.63
C SER A 51 -0.31 -9.23 -4.16
N VAL A 52 -1.07 -8.13 -4.24
CA VAL A 52 -2.44 -8.10 -4.80
C VAL A 52 -2.50 -8.68 -6.23
N CYS A 53 -1.38 -8.66 -6.98
CA CYS A 53 -1.31 -9.26 -8.31
C CYS A 53 -1.70 -10.73 -8.33
N LEU A 54 -1.34 -11.52 -7.31
CA LEU A 54 -1.69 -12.93 -7.27
C LEU A 54 -3.22 -13.13 -7.18
N GLU A 55 -3.90 -12.29 -6.39
CA GLU A 55 -5.37 -12.31 -6.30
C GLU A 55 -6.01 -11.84 -7.60
N CYS A 56 -5.50 -10.78 -8.24
CA CYS A 56 -5.97 -10.32 -9.54
C CYS A 56 -5.91 -11.44 -10.58
N LYS A 57 -4.79 -12.17 -10.64
CA LYS A 57 -4.59 -13.27 -11.60
C LYS A 57 -5.47 -14.47 -11.28
N ARG A 58 -5.61 -14.85 -10.00
CA ARG A 58 -6.55 -15.90 -9.57
C ARG A 58 -8.00 -15.59 -9.93
N ARG A 59 -8.38 -14.30 -9.95
CA ARG A 59 -9.72 -13.85 -10.37
C ARG A 59 -9.87 -13.67 -11.88
N GLY A 60 -8.84 -13.94 -12.69
CA GLY A 60 -8.88 -13.70 -14.13
C GLY A 60 -9.02 -12.22 -14.51
N THR A 61 -8.64 -11.30 -13.62
CA THR A 61 -8.76 -9.86 -13.87
C THR A 61 -7.72 -9.40 -14.88
N ILE A 62 -8.16 -8.73 -15.94
CA ILE A 62 -7.29 -8.09 -16.94
C ILE A 62 -6.43 -7.04 -16.24
N CYS A 63 -5.13 -7.02 -16.55
CA CYS A 63 -4.18 -6.17 -15.85
C CYS A 63 -4.38 -4.69 -16.24
N VAL A 64 -5.02 -3.90 -15.38
CA VAL A 64 -5.28 -2.47 -15.62
C VAL A 64 -4.02 -1.62 -15.83
N LEU A 65 -2.88 -2.05 -15.28
CA LEU A 65 -1.59 -1.37 -15.47
C LEU A 65 -1.08 -1.51 -16.91
N VAL A 66 -1.21 -2.71 -17.48
CA VAL A 66 -0.66 -3.03 -18.81
C VAL A 66 -1.67 -2.74 -19.91
N ASP A 67 -2.93 -3.14 -19.70
CA ASP A 67 -4.01 -3.04 -20.69
C ASP A 67 -4.54 -1.61 -20.83
N LYS A 68 -4.74 -0.91 -19.70
CA LYS A 68 -5.35 0.41 -19.66
C LYS A 68 -4.38 1.55 -19.37
N GLY A 69 -3.11 1.23 -19.05
CA GLY A 69 -2.11 2.23 -18.68
C GLY A 69 -2.43 2.95 -17.35
N PHE A 70 -3.22 2.36 -16.45
CA PHE A 70 -3.54 2.99 -15.17
C PHE A 70 -2.45 2.72 -14.13
N GLN A 71 -2.01 3.78 -13.43
CA GLN A 71 -1.11 3.63 -12.30
C GLN A 71 -1.72 2.70 -11.24
N CYS A 72 -0.99 1.66 -10.84
CA CYS A 72 -1.47 0.61 -9.96
C CYS A 72 -0.36 0.19 -8.99
N LEU A 73 -0.60 0.35 -7.68
CA LEU A 73 0.32 -0.13 -6.63
C LEU A 73 0.18 -1.62 -6.31
N GLY A 74 -0.68 -2.34 -7.03
CA GLY A 74 -0.96 -3.76 -6.80
C GLY A 74 0.29 -4.65 -6.70
N PRO A 75 1.32 -4.47 -7.55
CA PRO A 75 2.56 -5.23 -7.46
C PRO A 75 3.33 -5.04 -6.14
N ALA A 76 3.19 -3.86 -5.52
CA ALA A 76 3.90 -3.49 -4.31
C ALA A 76 3.02 -3.55 -3.04
N THR A 77 1.74 -3.93 -3.15
CA THR A 77 0.79 -3.90 -2.04
C THR A 77 0.51 -5.31 -1.54
N GLN A 78 0.44 -5.51 -0.22
CA GLN A 78 0.07 -6.78 0.38
C GLN A 78 -1.35 -7.21 -0.03
N ALA A 79 -1.52 -8.49 -0.32
CA ALA A 79 -2.82 -9.09 -0.63
C ALA A 79 -3.74 -9.20 0.60
N GLY A 80 -5.01 -9.58 0.36
CA GLY A 80 -6.04 -9.75 1.39
C GLY A 80 -7.32 -8.98 1.06
N CYS A 81 -7.26 -7.89 0.29
CA CYS A 81 -8.43 -7.10 -0.08
C CYS A 81 -9.28 -7.73 -1.20
N GLY A 82 -8.89 -8.89 -1.72
CA GLY A 82 -9.57 -9.57 -2.83
C GLY A 82 -9.40 -8.87 -4.17
N ALA A 83 -8.37 -8.04 -4.33
CA ALA A 83 -8.13 -7.21 -5.51
C ALA A 83 -9.35 -6.35 -5.92
N ILE A 84 -10.08 -5.78 -4.95
CA ILE A 84 -11.32 -5.06 -5.23
C ILE A 84 -11.16 -3.90 -6.23
N CYS A 85 -10.08 -3.11 -6.18
CA CYS A 85 -9.92 -1.99 -7.11
C CYS A 85 -9.66 -2.44 -8.55
N PRO A 86 -8.66 -3.31 -8.83
CA PRO A 86 -8.40 -3.80 -10.19
C PRO A 86 -9.58 -4.51 -10.84
N VAL A 87 -10.34 -5.29 -10.06
CA VAL A 87 -11.54 -5.98 -10.53
C VAL A 87 -12.60 -5.01 -11.02
N ASN A 88 -12.70 -3.83 -10.39
CA ASN A 88 -13.60 -2.76 -10.79
C ASN A 88 -12.96 -1.78 -11.78
N GLY A 89 -11.88 -2.21 -12.48
CA GLY A 89 -11.30 -1.46 -13.59
C GLY A 89 -10.42 -0.27 -13.18
N ARG A 90 -9.95 -0.21 -11.93
CA ARG A 90 -9.07 0.86 -11.44
C ARG A 90 -7.77 0.33 -10.85
N GLY A 91 -6.69 1.10 -10.95
CA GLY A 91 -5.43 0.79 -10.26
C GLY A 91 -5.58 0.66 -8.73
N CYS A 92 -4.79 -0.22 -8.12
CA CYS A 92 -4.73 -0.38 -6.67
C CYS A 92 -4.12 0.88 -6.02
N TYR A 93 -4.71 1.32 -4.91
CA TYR A 93 -4.27 2.48 -4.12
C TYR A 93 -3.18 2.17 -3.09
N GLY A 94 -2.91 0.90 -2.82
CA GLY A 94 -1.92 0.50 -1.82
C GLY A 94 -2.34 0.61 -0.37
N CYS A 95 -3.65 0.63 -0.06
CA CYS A 95 -4.17 0.79 1.30
C CYS A 95 -3.82 -0.37 2.27
N PHE A 96 -3.48 -1.54 1.75
CA PHE A 96 -3.06 -2.71 2.55
C PHE A 96 -1.55 -2.68 2.84
N GLY A 97 -0.89 -1.55 2.60
CA GLY A 97 0.53 -1.38 2.89
C GLY A 97 1.44 -2.15 1.94
N PRO A 98 2.75 -1.93 2.06
CA PRO A 98 3.73 -2.57 1.20
C PRO A 98 3.82 -4.07 1.48
N VAL A 99 3.90 -4.88 0.42
CA VAL A 99 4.32 -6.27 0.55
C VAL A 99 5.81 -6.31 0.91
N ARG A 100 6.23 -7.31 1.70
CA ARG A 100 7.59 -7.41 2.27
C ARG A 100 8.72 -7.25 1.24
N GLU A 101 8.54 -7.79 0.04
CA GLU A 101 9.56 -7.80 -1.04
C GLU A 101 9.17 -6.88 -2.20
N ALA A 102 8.50 -5.76 -1.91
CA ALA A 102 8.12 -4.78 -2.92
C ALA A 102 9.34 -4.18 -3.63
N ASN A 103 9.51 -4.47 -4.92
CA ASN A 103 10.54 -3.85 -5.77
C ASN A 103 10.06 -2.49 -6.29
N LEU A 104 10.15 -1.48 -5.44
CA LEU A 104 9.71 -0.12 -5.75
C LEU A 104 10.62 0.60 -6.75
N ASP A 105 11.90 0.26 -6.78
CA ASP A 105 12.88 0.87 -7.69
C ASP A 105 12.56 0.55 -9.15
N SER A 106 12.09 -0.67 -9.42
CA SER A 106 11.65 -1.07 -10.76
C SER A 106 10.23 -0.60 -11.07
N LEU A 107 9.35 -0.54 -10.07
CA LEU A 107 7.95 -0.15 -10.26
C LEU A 107 7.80 1.35 -10.53
N SER A 108 8.57 2.19 -9.84
CA SER A 108 8.39 3.65 -9.89
C SER A 108 8.58 4.25 -11.28
N PRO A 109 9.63 3.91 -12.05
CA PRO A 109 9.80 4.41 -13.42
C PRO A 109 8.67 3.97 -14.37
N ILE A 110 8.09 2.78 -14.16
CA ILE A 110 6.94 2.30 -14.95
C ILE A 110 5.72 3.17 -14.64
N LEU A 111 5.46 3.46 -13.36
CA LEU A 111 4.34 4.30 -12.96
C LEU A 111 4.52 5.77 -13.39
N GLN A 112 5.76 6.28 -13.38
CA GLN A 112 6.08 7.64 -13.85
C GLN A 112 5.72 7.84 -15.33
N LYS A 113 5.99 6.84 -16.19
CA LYS A 113 5.61 6.88 -17.62
C LYS A 113 4.10 6.93 -17.85
N LEU A 114 3.32 6.48 -16.86
CA LEU A 114 1.86 6.42 -16.90
C LEU A 114 1.22 7.56 -16.08
N GLU A 115 1.99 8.57 -15.69
CA GLU A 115 1.45 9.68 -14.89
C GLU A 115 0.40 10.48 -15.68
N PRO A 116 -0.81 10.65 -15.12
CA PRO A 116 -1.80 11.54 -15.72
C PRO A 116 -1.43 13.03 -15.58
N TYR A 117 -0.63 13.38 -14.57
CA TYR A 117 -0.12 14.73 -14.33
C TYR A 117 1.20 14.65 -13.54
N PRO A 118 2.08 15.67 -13.64
CA PRO A 118 3.37 15.65 -12.96
C PRO A 118 3.27 15.41 -11.45
N GLY A 119 3.98 14.39 -10.97
CA GLY A 119 4.03 14.05 -9.54
C GLY A 119 2.85 13.20 -9.05
N ALA A 120 1.98 12.71 -9.95
CA ALA A 120 0.89 11.80 -9.59
C ALA A 120 1.41 10.50 -8.95
N THR A 121 2.56 9.97 -9.39
CA THR A 121 3.18 8.76 -8.79
C THR A 121 3.60 9.01 -7.36
N ALA A 122 4.25 10.16 -7.08
CA ALA A 122 4.65 10.52 -5.74
C ALA A 122 3.43 10.65 -4.82
N ARG A 123 2.34 11.25 -5.31
CA ARG A 123 1.07 11.34 -4.56
C ARG A 123 0.44 9.96 -4.33
N LEU A 124 0.52 9.05 -5.30
CA LEU A 124 0.02 7.69 -5.16
C LEU A 124 0.74 6.95 -4.04
N PHE A 125 2.08 7.03 -3.96
CA PHE A 125 2.85 6.48 -2.84
C PHE A 125 2.57 7.19 -1.51
N ARG A 126 2.30 8.50 -1.51
CA ARG A 126 1.95 9.28 -0.31
C ARG A 126 0.52 9.13 0.16
N GLY A 127 -0.35 8.45 -0.60
CA GLY A 127 -1.79 8.40 -0.37
C GLY A 127 -2.18 7.75 0.96
N ILE A 128 -2.65 6.50 0.92
CA ILE A 128 -3.28 5.87 2.10
C ILE A 128 -2.23 5.33 3.07
N SER A 129 -1.25 4.58 2.57
CA SER A 129 -0.17 3.99 3.38
C SER A 129 1.14 4.79 3.26
N GLY A 130 1.04 6.12 3.12
CA GLY A 130 2.18 6.99 2.78
C GLY A 130 3.26 7.13 3.85
N TYR A 131 2.98 6.72 5.09
CA TYR A 131 3.97 6.64 6.16
C TYR A 131 4.69 5.30 6.23
N ALA A 132 4.26 4.29 5.47
CA ALA A 132 4.98 3.02 5.40
C ALA A 132 6.42 3.26 4.91
N PRO A 133 7.45 2.70 5.56
CA PRO A 133 8.84 3.09 5.30
C PRO A 133 9.27 2.99 3.83
N SER A 134 8.84 1.95 3.12
CA SER A 134 9.18 1.75 1.71
C SER A 134 8.48 2.76 0.80
N PHE A 135 7.16 2.95 0.93
CA PHE A 135 6.41 3.95 0.14
C PHE A 135 6.87 5.39 0.44
N ARG A 136 7.15 5.71 1.71
CA ARG A 136 7.64 7.02 2.13
C ARG A 136 8.98 7.36 1.47
N LYS A 137 9.95 6.45 1.54
CA LYS A 137 11.28 6.61 0.93
C LYS A 137 11.18 6.81 -0.59
N THR A 138 10.39 5.98 -1.27
CA THR A 138 10.18 6.11 -2.72
C THR A 138 9.53 7.43 -3.08
N ALA A 139 8.49 7.85 -2.35
CA ALA A 139 7.86 9.14 -2.59
C ALA A 139 8.83 10.32 -2.38
N ASP A 140 9.65 10.27 -1.34
CA ASP A 140 10.66 11.31 -1.06
C ASP A 140 11.71 11.39 -2.17
N ALA A 141 12.18 10.25 -2.68
CA ALA A 141 13.09 10.21 -3.82
C ALA A 141 12.47 10.83 -5.08
N LEU A 142 11.20 10.51 -5.39
CA LEU A 142 10.48 11.05 -6.53
C LEU A 142 10.27 12.58 -6.42
N LEU A 143 9.94 13.08 -5.23
CA LEU A 143 9.72 14.51 -5.01
C LEU A 143 11.02 15.32 -5.08
N SER A 144 12.14 14.77 -4.60
CA SER A 144 13.45 15.42 -4.70
C SER A 144 13.91 15.52 -6.16
N ALA A 145 13.77 14.45 -6.94
CA ALA A 145 14.13 14.44 -8.36
C ALA A 145 13.35 15.51 -9.16
N HIS A 146 12.06 15.70 -8.88
CA HIS A 146 11.25 16.73 -9.52
C HIS A 146 11.69 18.17 -9.20
N LYS A 147 12.35 18.42 -8.06
CA LYS A 147 12.88 19.75 -7.72
C LYS A 147 14.17 20.08 -8.47
N GLU A 148 14.94 19.07 -8.84
CA GLU A 148 16.21 19.26 -9.58
C GLU A 148 16.01 19.45 -11.08
N THR A 149 14.86 19.03 -11.62
CA THR A 149 14.53 19.16 -13.06
C THR A 149 13.87 20.50 -13.42
N LYS A 150 13.66 21.39 -12.46
CA LYS A 150 12.95 22.66 -12.61
C LYS A 150 13.85 23.83 -12.26
#